data_AF-O62153-F1
#
_entry.id   AF-O62153-F1
#
_cell.length_a   1.000
_cell.length_b   1.000
_cell.length_c   1.000
_cell.angle_alpha   90.00
_cell.angle_beta   90.00
_cell.angle_gamma   90.00
#
_symmetry.space_group_name_H-M   'P 1'
#
loop_
_entity.id
_entity.type
_entity.pdbx_description
1 polymer ?
#
loop_
_entity_poly.entity_id
_entity_poly.type
_entity_poly.pdbx_seq_one_letter_code
_entity_poly.pdbx_strand_id
1 'polypeptide(L)'
;MVLLTLLAFSTLFISCFAQQLIKLSSFKGLRVHNEINVEAPFHMYLSAQSDSYSILRQIFLITEDGSTTLSSLTQYNGQINPFVVEKSVYLTTTLNDDVMKTLNGVIFISSKKKRADSCLGVYNIGHETGIGNDNIYVCTYLILNTSLNKYVISQWSQDPTSKAYLYAGIPQDSPEPENTQIFSNPVHTNEGDFYFYYVNDFSLSMTAFYVKRFNNVFFVIDQENSSNRVVNGSWTRDVTSTGFYMKPLGSADNTTIVNIKRDTKHTGFSGANVVGNLPNGGSVTVGFYGDGTKYERTVTPNTSITSWTIPYIERTFQVSSTNGKDGEYYVQYFVSEGSLNGSIVTTTSPPPSTTSKFRIEATTTSKFRIEATTRSTGLVRFVLSMATLMMFWL
;
A
#
# COMPACT_ATOMS: atom_id res chain seq x y z
N MET A 1 35.54 32.80 -2.14
CA MET A 1 34.53 32.40 -3.14
C MET A 1 34.04 30.96 -2.96
N VAL A 2 34.93 29.98 -2.69
CA VAL A 2 34.57 28.55 -2.50
C VAL A 2 33.63 28.28 -1.31
N LEU A 3 33.73 29.07 -0.23
CA LEU A 3 32.90 28.88 0.96
C LEU A 3 31.44 29.33 0.76
N LEU A 4 31.20 30.32 -0.12
CA LEU A 4 29.84 30.79 -0.42
C LEU A 4 29.09 29.84 -1.35
N THR A 5 29.80 29.18 -2.28
CA THR A 5 29.22 28.14 -3.12
C THR A 5 28.86 26.88 -2.33
N LEU A 6 29.63 26.52 -1.30
CA LEU A 6 29.32 25.39 -0.41
C LEU A 6 28.07 25.63 0.45
N LEU A 7 27.85 26.85 0.93
CA LEU A 7 26.63 27.19 1.69
C LEU A 7 25.37 27.20 0.81
N ALA A 8 25.47 27.66 -0.43
CA ALA A 8 24.37 27.61 -1.40
C ALA A 8 23.98 26.18 -1.79
N PHE A 9 24.92 25.21 -1.76
CA PHE A 9 24.61 23.81 -2.04
C PHE A 9 23.95 23.08 -0.87
N SER A 10 24.15 23.52 0.38
CA SER A 10 23.56 22.87 1.56
C SER A 10 22.06 23.14 1.75
N THR A 11 21.55 24.26 1.21
CA THR A 11 20.11 24.59 1.28
C THR A 11 19.30 23.99 0.13
N LEU A 12 19.94 23.34 -0.85
CA LEU A 12 19.28 22.92 -2.08
C LEU A 12 18.71 21.49 -2.06
N PHE A 13 18.87 20.72 -0.98
CA PHE A 13 18.27 19.39 -0.87
C PHE A 13 17.79 19.06 0.55
N ILE A 14 16.98 19.93 1.16
CA ILE A 14 15.90 19.39 1.99
C ILE A 14 14.81 19.00 1.01
N SER A 15 14.98 17.86 0.34
CA SER A 15 13.84 17.13 -0.21
C SER A 15 13.04 16.65 1.01
N CYS A 16 12.31 17.56 1.64
CA CYS A 16 11.34 17.22 2.66
C CYS A 16 10.33 16.37 1.89
N PHE A 17 10.35 15.05 2.13
CA PHE A 17 9.31 14.18 1.61
C PHE A 17 7.99 14.77 2.10
N ALA A 18 7.21 15.30 1.16
CA ALA A 18 5.97 15.99 1.49
C ALA A 18 4.92 15.02 2.05
N GLN A 19 5.10 13.71 1.81
CA GLN A 19 4.38 12.64 2.50
C GLN A 19 5.18 12.05 3.64
N GLN A 20 4.51 11.84 4.76
CA GLN A 20 5.12 11.26 5.96
C GLN A 20 4.17 10.27 6.62
N LEU A 21 4.73 9.24 7.24
CA LEU A 21 4.03 8.37 8.18
C LEU A 21 4.70 8.51 9.54
N ILE A 22 4.03 9.19 10.48
CA ILE A 22 4.58 9.52 11.79
C ILE A 22 3.93 8.64 12.84
N LYS A 23 4.73 7.95 13.65
CA LYS A 23 4.21 7.16 14.78
C LYS A 23 3.86 8.08 15.94
N LEU A 24 2.69 7.89 16.56
CA LEU A 24 2.30 8.64 17.75
C LEU A 24 3.33 8.46 18.90
N SER A 25 3.95 7.29 19.00
CA SER A 25 4.99 6.97 19.98
C SER A 25 6.31 7.72 19.80
N SER A 26 6.49 8.45 18.69
CA SER A 26 7.66 9.31 18.47
C SER A 26 7.50 10.69 19.12
N PHE A 27 6.28 11.11 19.46
CA PHE A 27 6.03 12.41 20.06
C PHE A 27 6.38 12.43 21.55
N LYS A 28 6.81 13.61 22.01
CA LYS A 28 7.12 13.92 23.40
C LYS A 28 5.88 14.31 24.18
N GLY A 29 5.81 13.82 25.41
CA GLY A 29 4.75 14.12 26.36
C GLY A 29 4.96 15.45 27.09
N LEU A 30 4.33 15.58 28.26
CA LEU A 30 4.56 16.65 29.25
C LEU A 30 4.46 18.07 28.69
N ARG A 31 3.48 18.30 27.82
CA ARG A 31 3.16 19.57 27.15
C ARG A 31 4.26 20.09 26.24
N VAL A 32 5.18 19.24 25.81
CA VAL A 32 6.12 19.58 24.75
C VAL A 32 5.34 19.91 23.47
N HIS A 33 5.84 20.91 22.76
CA HIS A 33 5.33 21.33 21.46
C HIS A 33 5.97 20.42 20.38
N ASN A 34 5.20 19.47 19.87
CA ASN A 34 5.64 18.56 18.81
C ASN A 34 5.23 19.12 17.45
N GLU A 35 6.09 19.95 16.86
CA GLU A 35 5.83 20.60 15.58
C GLU A 35 5.80 19.59 14.42
N ILE A 36 4.82 19.72 13.54
CA ILE A 36 4.76 18.96 12.28
C ILE A 36 5.39 19.80 11.18
N ASN A 37 6.65 19.52 10.87
CA ASN A 37 7.45 20.27 9.90
C ASN A 37 7.15 19.85 8.45
N VAL A 38 5.93 20.09 7.99
CA VAL A 38 5.49 19.86 6.60
C VAL A 38 4.94 21.17 6.03
N GLU A 39 5.27 21.48 4.78
CA GLU A 39 4.78 22.69 4.11
C GLU A 39 3.26 22.63 3.93
N ALA A 40 2.57 23.60 4.51
CA ALA A 40 1.12 23.76 4.39
C ALA A 40 0.71 24.33 3.01
N PRO A 41 -0.48 23.99 2.49
CA PRO A 41 -1.49 23.17 3.16
C PRO A 41 -1.36 21.67 2.86
N PHE A 42 -1.79 20.84 3.82
CA PHE A 42 -1.79 19.38 3.72
C PHE A 42 -3.00 18.74 4.40
N HIS A 43 -3.21 17.44 4.18
CA HIS A 43 -4.18 16.65 4.94
C HIS A 43 -3.45 15.72 5.90
N MET A 44 -3.99 15.61 7.12
CA MET A 44 -3.60 14.62 8.11
C MET A 44 -4.66 13.52 8.20
N TYR A 45 -4.23 12.27 8.22
CA TYR A 45 -5.08 11.11 8.41
C TYR A 45 -4.58 10.32 9.63
N LEU A 46 -5.45 10.11 10.62
CA LEU A 46 -5.11 9.39 11.84
C LEU A 46 -5.64 7.96 11.78
N SER A 47 -4.75 6.98 11.89
CA SER A 47 -5.10 5.61 12.27
C SER A 47 -4.57 5.37 13.67
N ALA A 48 -5.44 5.19 14.66
CA ALA A 48 -5.04 4.96 16.05
C ALA A 48 -6.07 4.14 16.85
N GLN A 49 -6.86 3.31 16.15
CA GLN A 49 -7.94 2.53 16.78
C GLN A 49 -7.45 1.48 17.78
N SER A 50 -6.18 1.06 17.68
CA SER A 50 -5.55 0.14 18.63
C SER A 50 -5.17 0.85 19.94
N ASP A 51 -5.15 2.18 19.96
CA ASP A 51 -4.88 2.97 21.15
C ASP A 51 -6.18 3.29 21.91
N SER A 52 -6.08 3.46 23.23
CA SER A 52 -7.24 3.75 24.05
C SER A 52 -7.84 5.13 23.72
N TYR A 53 -9.16 5.17 23.53
CA TYR A 53 -9.92 6.40 23.35
C TYR A 53 -9.67 7.43 24.47
N SER A 54 -9.51 6.99 25.72
CA SER A 54 -9.23 7.89 26.85
C SER A 54 -7.83 8.52 26.79
N ILE A 55 -6.87 7.87 26.14
CA ILE A 55 -5.53 8.39 25.92
C ILE A 55 -5.57 9.38 24.74
N LEU A 56 -6.21 9.03 23.63
CA LEU A 56 -6.32 9.90 22.45
C LEU A 56 -7.05 11.22 22.74
N ARG A 57 -7.97 11.24 23.71
CA ARG A 57 -8.62 12.47 24.21
C ARG A 57 -7.67 13.45 24.90
N GLN A 58 -6.52 12.98 25.36
CA GLN A 58 -5.52 13.80 26.06
C GLN A 58 -4.41 14.29 25.12
N ILE A 59 -4.47 13.94 23.83
CA ILE A 59 -3.53 14.39 22.80
C ILE A 59 -4.25 15.43 21.95
N PHE A 60 -3.75 16.66 22.01
CA PHE A 60 -4.32 17.82 21.35
C PHE A 60 -3.58 18.12 20.05
N LEU A 61 -4.35 18.44 19.03
CA LEU A 61 -3.87 19.01 17.78
C LEU A 61 -4.20 20.50 17.81
N ILE A 62 -3.17 21.34 17.72
CA ILE A 62 -3.31 22.80 17.79
C ILE A 62 -2.95 23.39 16.43
N THR A 63 -3.89 24.11 15.83
CA THR A 63 -3.72 24.89 14.60
C THR A 63 -3.98 26.37 14.89
N GLU A 64 -3.74 27.25 13.91
CA GLU A 64 -4.15 28.65 14.03
C GLU A 64 -5.66 28.84 14.16
N ASP A 65 -6.46 27.93 13.58
CA ASP A 65 -7.92 28.01 13.58
C ASP A 65 -8.55 27.44 14.87
N GLY A 66 -7.75 26.82 15.74
CA GLY A 66 -8.19 26.34 17.04
C GLY A 66 -7.50 25.05 17.50
N SER A 67 -8.11 24.40 18.49
CA SER A 67 -7.60 23.15 19.05
C SER A 67 -8.65 22.04 18.95
N THR A 68 -8.20 20.84 18.61
CA THR A 68 -9.02 19.62 18.67
C THR A 68 -8.25 18.51 19.36
N THR A 69 -8.87 17.35 19.58
CA THR A 69 -8.18 16.15 20.09
C THR A 69 -7.99 15.13 18.98
N LEU A 70 -7.04 14.21 19.13
CA LEU A 70 -6.90 13.10 18.19
C LEU A 70 -8.15 12.22 18.16
N SER A 71 -8.81 12.04 19.30
CA SER A 71 -10.05 11.24 19.40
C SER A 71 -11.25 11.80 18.61
N SER A 72 -11.22 13.08 18.25
CA SER A 72 -12.26 13.73 17.45
C SER A 72 -12.01 13.67 15.96
N LEU A 73 -10.85 13.14 15.52
CA LEU A 73 -10.64 12.85 14.11
C LEU A 73 -11.43 11.58 13.75
N THR A 74 -12.32 11.70 12.77
CA THR A 74 -13.34 10.69 12.48
C THR A 74 -12.94 9.78 11.33
N GLN A 75 -13.52 8.58 11.34
CA GLN A 75 -13.50 7.64 10.22
C GLN A 75 -14.94 7.20 9.92
N TYR A 76 -15.24 6.93 8.66
CA TYR A 76 -16.52 6.38 8.22
C TYR A 76 -16.28 5.08 7.46
N ASN A 77 -16.90 3.99 7.91
CA ASN A 77 -16.79 2.66 7.30
C ASN A 77 -15.33 2.23 6.98
N GLY A 78 -14.41 2.50 7.91
CA GLY A 78 -12.98 2.18 7.77
C GLY A 78 -12.17 3.23 7.01
N GLN A 79 -12.82 4.10 6.22
CA GLN A 79 -12.15 5.22 5.55
C GLN A 79 -11.93 6.38 6.54
N ILE A 80 -10.70 6.88 6.60
CA ILE A 80 -10.30 7.98 7.48
C ILE A 80 -10.61 9.30 6.79
N ASN A 81 -11.34 10.19 7.48
CA ASN A 81 -11.58 11.53 6.97
C ASN A 81 -10.30 12.38 7.12
N PRO A 82 -9.92 13.16 6.10
CA PRO A 82 -8.79 14.07 6.21
C PRO A 82 -9.09 15.18 7.22
N PHE A 83 -8.14 15.45 8.12
CA PHE A 83 -8.07 16.72 8.83
C PHE A 83 -7.25 17.71 8.01
N VAL A 84 -7.84 18.84 7.67
CA VAL A 84 -7.22 19.86 6.81
C VAL A 84 -6.35 20.77 7.64
N VAL A 85 -5.09 20.91 7.26
CA VAL A 85 -4.14 21.86 7.86
C VAL A 85 -3.79 22.91 6.82
N GLU A 86 -4.24 24.14 7.04
CA GLU A 86 -3.99 25.25 6.10
C GLU A 86 -2.69 26.02 6.40
N LYS A 87 -2.16 25.90 7.63
CA LYS A 87 -0.96 26.61 8.10
C LYS A 87 -0.11 25.71 9.02
N SER A 88 0.42 26.24 10.12
CA SER A 88 1.18 25.44 11.10
C SER A 88 0.26 24.59 11.96
N VAL A 89 0.81 23.47 12.42
CA VAL A 89 0.14 22.56 13.36
C VAL A 89 1.16 21.88 14.25
N TYR A 90 0.75 21.59 15.47
CA TYR A 90 1.53 20.77 16.38
C TYR A 90 0.68 19.89 17.27
N LEU A 91 1.31 18.85 17.82
CA LEU A 91 0.73 18.02 18.86
C LEU A 91 1.27 18.39 20.24
N THR A 92 0.39 18.35 21.22
CA THR A 92 0.77 18.46 22.63
C THR A 92 -0.12 17.59 23.51
N THR A 93 0.38 17.17 24.67
CA THR A 93 -0.36 16.28 25.58
C THR A 93 0.13 16.42 27.01
N THR A 94 -0.70 16.07 27.98
CA THR A 94 -0.30 15.96 29.40
C THR A 94 0.27 14.58 29.76
N LEU A 95 0.14 13.60 28.87
CA LEU A 95 0.70 12.26 29.04
C LEU A 95 2.23 12.34 29.17
N ASN A 96 2.82 11.43 29.94
CA ASN A 96 4.27 11.33 30.02
C ASN A 96 4.85 10.56 28.82
N ASP A 97 6.17 10.65 28.63
CA ASP A 97 6.88 9.99 27.53
C ASP A 97 6.71 8.47 27.54
N ASP A 98 6.56 7.85 28.71
CA ASP A 98 6.41 6.39 28.81
C ASP A 98 5.06 5.93 28.26
N VAL A 99 3.97 6.65 28.55
CA VAL A 99 2.67 6.39 27.93
C VAL A 99 2.71 6.67 26.43
N MET A 100 3.33 7.78 26.00
CA MET A 100 3.44 8.09 24.56
C MET A 100 4.14 6.97 23.79
N LYS A 101 5.25 6.43 24.32
CA LYS A 101 5.99 5.32 23.68
C LYS A 101 5.18 4.03 23.53
N THR A 102 4.09 3.84 24.30
CA THR A 102 3.22 2.65 24.17
C THR A 102 2.22 2.74 23.01
N LEU A 103 2.08 3.91 22.38
CA LEU A 103 1.08 4.12 21.32
C LEU A 103 1.50 3.48 19.99
N ASN A 104 0.53 2.82 19.35
CA ASN A 104 0.69 2.15 18.07
C ASN A 104 0.15 2.97 16.89
N GLY A 105 -0.65 4.00 17.18
CA GLY A 105 -1.24 4.87 16.18
C GLY A 105 -0.21 5.57 15.31
N VAL A 106 -0.64 5.92 14.11
CA VAL A 106 0.14 6.64 13.11
C VAL A 106 -0.67 7.78 12.49
N ILE A 107 0.04 8.84 12.11
CA ILE A 107 -0.47 9.95 11.33
C ILE A 107 0.17 9.84 9.94
N PHE A 108 -0.67 9.68 8.93
CA PHE A 108 -0.25 9.88 7.55
C PHE A 108 -0.48 11.33 7.14
N ILE A 109 0.54 11.97 6.59
CA ILE A 109 0.48 13.33 6.03
C ILE A 109 0.57 13.21 4.52
N SER A 110 -0.41 13.77 3.80
CA SER A 110 -0.36 13.86 2.35
C SER A 110 0.14 15.22 1.89
N SER A 111 1.00 15.27 0.87
CA SER A 111 1.44 16.53 0.26
C SER A 111 0.28 17.35 -0.32
N LYS A 112 0.56 18.63 -0.59
CA LYS A 112 -0.31 19.52 -1.37
C LYS A 112 -0.67 18.96 -2.74
N LYS A 113 0.26 18.26 -3.40
CA LYS A 113 0.04 17.61 -4.71
C LYS A 113 -0.93 16.44 -4.59
N LYS A 114 -0.81 15.63 -3.53
CA LYS A 114 -1.74 14.52 -3.24
C LYS A 114 -3.09 14.98 -2.69
N ARG A 115 -3.17 16.15 -2.04
CA ARG A 115 -4.46 16.82 -1.75
C ARG A 115 -5.26 17.10 -3.02
N ALA A 116 -4.59 17.32 -4.15
CA ALA A 116 -5.23 17.50 -5.46
C ALA A 116 -5.53 16.17 -6.19
N ASP A 117 -5.04 15.03 -5.68
CA ASP A 117 -5.37 13.70 -6.22
C ASP A 117 -6.81 13.36 -5.79
N SER A 118 -7.73 13.44 -6.74
CA SER A 118 -9.17 13.33 -6.47
C SER A 118 -9.60 11.95 -5.96
N CYS A 119 -8.71 10.95 -5.98
CA CYS A 119 -9.02 9.60 -5.52
C CYS A 119 -7.94 8.97 -4.62
N LEU A 120 -7.47 9.72 -3.62
CA LEU A 120 -6.75 9.13 -2.49
C LEU A 120 -7.74 8.70 -1.39
N GLY A 121 -7.94 7.40 -1.22
CA GLY A 121 -8.67 6.84 -0.08
C GLY A 121 -7.71 6.32 0.98
N VAL A 122 -7.77 6.85 2.20
CA VAL A 122 -6.97 6.36 3.33
C VAL A 122 -7.85 5.53 4.25
N TYR A 123 -7.45 4.31 4.55
CA TYR A 123 -8.23 3.34 5.30
C TYR A 123 -7.48 2.87 6.54
N ASN A 124 -8.23 2.64 7.61
CA ASN A 124 -7.79 2.00 8.83
C ASN A 124 -8.57 0.69 8.99
N ILE A 125 -7.87 -0.45 9.07
CA ILE A 125 -8.56 -1.74 9.05
C ILE A 125 -9.00 -2.12 10.47
N GLY A 126 -10.19 -1.71 10.88
CA GLY A 126 -10.82 -2.11 12.16
C GLY A 126 -11.82 -3.24 12.05
N HIS A 127 -12.38 -3.43 10.87
CA HIS A 127 -13.46 -4.37 10.55
C HIS A 127 -13.40 -4.70 9.06
N GLU A 128 -14.16 -5.72 8.65
CA GLU A 128 -14.30 -6.10 7.23
C GLU A 128 -14.69 -4.88 6.38
N THR A 129 -13.83 -4.51 5.43
CA THR A 129 -13.99 -3.32 4.60
C THR A 129 -13.82 -3.69 3.13
N GLY A 130 -14.84 -3.41 2.31
CA GLY A 130 -14.77 -3.50 0.85
C GLY A 130 -14.20 -2.21 0.25
N ILE A 131 -13.16 -2.32 -0.55
CA ILE A 131 -12.46 -1.20 -1.20
C ILE A 131 -12.58 -1.35 -2.72
N GLY A 132 -12.80 -0.23 -3.43
CA GLY A 132 -12.85 -0.22 -4.90
C GLY A 132 -14.24 -0.13 -5.53
N ASN A 133 -15.29 0.09 -4.74
CA ASN A 133 -16.68 0.24 -5.23
C ASN A 133 -16.99 1.63 -5.83
N ASP A 134 -15.98 2.38 -6.29
CA ASP A 134 -16.16 3.71 -6.86
C ASP A 134 -15.88 3.73 -8.37
N ASN A 135 -16.60 4.59 -9.10
CA ASN A 135 -16.55 4.67 -10.56
C ASN A 135 -15.39 5.52 -11.09
N ILE A 136 -14.29 5.62 -10.34
CA ILE A 136 -13.16 6.47 -10.70
C ILE A 136 -12.10 5.65 -11.47
N TYR A 137 -11.55 6.26 -12.52
CA TYR A 137 -10.63 5.62 -13.45
C TYR A 137 -9.25 5.31 -12.85
N VAL A 138 -8.71 6.18 -12.00
CA VAL A 138 -7.42 5.98 -11.31
C VAL A 138 -7.57 6.36 -9.85
N CYS A 139 -7.19 5.45 -8.96
CA CYS A 139 -7.26 5.66 -7.52
C CYS A 139 -6.06 5.09 -6.80
N THR A 140 -5.70 5.74 -5.69
CA THR A 140 -4.74 5.22 -4.72
C THR A 140 -5.47 4.95 -3.41
N TYR A 141 -5.44 3.71 -2.95
CA TYR A 141 -5.91 3.37 -1.61
C TYR A 141 -4.73 3.12 -0.71
N LEU A 142 -4.56 3.94 0.33
CA LEU A 142 -3.58 3.72 1.39
C LEU A 142 -4.26 2.99 2.54
N ILE A 143 -3.67 1.91 3.00
CA ILE A 143 -4.18 1.10 4.09
C ILE A 143 -3.19 1.17 5.25
N LEU A 144 -3.69 1.53 6.43
CA LEU A 144 -2.92 1.66 7.67
C LEU A 144 -3.30 0.56 8.66
N ASN A 145 -2.31 -0.18 9.11
CA ASN A 145 -2.38 -1.28 10.08
C ASN A 145 -1.70 -0.86 11.39
N THR A 146 -2.49 -0.40 12.35
CA THR A 146 -2.00 -0.05 13.69
C THR A 146 -2.31 -1.10 14.75
N SER A 147 -3.10 -2.12 14.42
CA SER A 147 -3.29 -3.27 15.31
C SER A 147 -2.10 -4.24 15.28
N LEU A 148 -1.25 -4.13 14.26
CA LEU A 148 -0.13 -5.04 13.95
C LEU A 148 -0.57 -6.50 13.77
N ASN A 149 -1.87 -6.74 13.61
CA ASN A 149 -2.42 -8.04 13.28
C ASN A 149 -2.17 -8.36 11.80
N LYS A 150 -2.26 -9.64 11.45
CA LYS A 150 -2.38 -10.08 10.06
C LYS A 150 -3.77 -9.71 9.55
N TYR A 151 -3.81 -9.20 8.33
CA TYR A 151 -5.04 -8.92 7.60
C TYR A 151 -5.07 -9.74 6.33
N VAL A 152 -6.26 -10.10 5.87
CA VAL A 152 -6.45 -10.89 4.66
C VAL A 152 -7.10 -10.04 3.59
N ILE A 153 -6.48 -10.00 2.41
CA ILE A 153 -7.11 -9.53 1.18
C ILE A 153 -7.84 -10.72 0.57
N SER A 154 -9.14 -10.55 0.32
CA SER A 154 -10.03 -11.58 -0.22
C SER A 154 -11.05 -10.97 -1.18
N GLN A 155 -11.85 -11.83 -1.82
CA GLN A 155 -12.89 -11.41 -2.78
C GLN A 155 -12.37 -10.46 -3.88
N TRP A 156 -11.11 -10.60 -4.24
CA TRP A 156 -10.50 -9.81 -5.29
C TRP A 156 -11.27 -10.01 -6.60
N SER A 157 -11.66 -8.92 -7.22
CA SER A 157 -12.39 -8.89 -8.48
C SER A 157 -11.94 -7.70 -9.30
N GLN A 158 -11.60 -7.95 -10.55
CA GLN A 158 -11.34 -6.91 -11.53
C GLN A 158 -11.65 -7.45 -12.92
N ASP A 159 -11.88 -6.58 -13.89
CA ASP A 159 -11.97 -7.00 -15.29
C ASP A 159 -10.58 -7.04 -15.97
N PRO A 160 -10.44 -7.68 -17.14
CA PRO A 160 -9.15 -7.79 -17.83
C PRO A 160 -8.53 -6.46 -18.31
N THR A 161 -9.32 -5.39 -18.38
CA THR A 161 -8.83 -4.04 -18.73
C THR A 161 -8.39 -3.24 -17.50
N SER A 162 -8.71 -3.75 -16.31
CA SER A 162 -8.29 -3.17 -15.03
C SER A 162 -6.89 -3.62 -14.64
N LYS A 163 -6.18 -2.74 -13.93
CA LYS A 163 -4.84 -3.01 -13.41
C LYS A 163 -4.78 -2.62 -11.95
N ALA A 164 -4.15 -3.44 -11.13
CA ALA A 164 -3.85 -3.12 -9.75
C ALA A 164 -2.38 -3.38 -9.45
N TYR A 165 -1.79 -2.50 -8.66
CA TYR A 165 -0.42 -2.59 -8.18
C TYR A 165 -0.41 -2.33 -6.68
N LEU A 166 0.07 -3.29 -5.91
CA LEU A 166 0.18 -3.21 -4.46
C LEU A 166 1.66 -2.98 -4.10
N TYR A 167 1.89 -1.99 -3.24
CA TYR A 167 3.22 -1.58 -2.79
C TYR A 167 3.26 -1.56 -1.26
N ALA A 168 4.40 -1.97 -0.70
CA ALA A 168 4.68 -1.77 0.72
C ALA A 168 4.96 -0.29 1.03
N GLY A 169 4.55 0.17 2.20
CA GLY A 169 4.78 1.55 2.66
C GLY A 169 3.67 2.53 2.29
N ILE A 170 4.05 3.76 1.96
CA ILE A 170 3.13 4.88 1.66
C ILE A 170 3.39 5.47 0.28
N PRO A 171 2.36 5.99 -0.42
CA PRO A 171 2.55 6.62 -1.71
C PRO A 171 3.37 7.91 -1.58
N GLN A 172 4.27 8.13 -2.54
CA GLN A 172 5.12 9.32 -2.63
C GLN A 172 4.66 10.26 -3.75
N ASP A 173 5.19 11.49 -3.78
CA ASP A 173 4.97 12.44 -4.88
C ASP A 173 5.67 12.07 -6.19
N SER A 174 6.77 11.30 -6.08
CA SER A 174 7.48 10.72 -7.21
C SER A 174 6.73 9.49 -7.72
N PRO A 175 6.79 9.20 -9.03
CA PRO A 175 6.37 7.90 -9.55
C PRO A 175 7.12 6.76 -8.85
N GLU A 176 6.44 5.64 -8.66
CA GLU A 176 7.08 4.42 -8.18
C GLU A 176 8.12 3.96 -9.22
N PRO A 177 9.30 3.50 -8.80
CA PRO A 177 10.24 2.92 -9.73
C PRO A 177 9.62 1.67 -10.38
N GLU A 178 10.00 1.42 -11.63
CA GLU A 178 9.47 0.27 -12.38
C GLU A 178 9.71 -1.05 -11.64
N ASN A 179 8.72 -1.93 -11.71
CA ASN A 179 8.81 -3.30 -11.19
C ASN A 179 9.13 -3.39 -9.70
N THR A 180 8.65 -2.43 -8.90
CA THR A 180 8.83 -2.42 -7.42
C THR A 180 7.56 -2.79 -6.66
N GLN A 181 6.45 -3.01 -7.35
CA GLN A 181 5.24 -3.55 -6.75
C GLN A 181 5.50 -4.94 -6.17
N ILE A 182 4.92 -5.21 -5.00
CA ILE A 182 5.02 -6.52 -4.36
C ILE A 182 3.96 -7.50 -4.89
N PHE A 183 2.86 -6.96 -5.42
CA PHE A 183 1.83 -7.74 -6.10
C PHE A 183 1.21 -6.89 -7.23
N SER A 184 0.89 -7.52 -8.36
CA SER A 184 0.04 -6.90 -9.37
C SER A 184 -0.92 -7.88 -10.03
N ASN A 185 -2.03 -7.37 -10.54
CA ASN A 185 -2.86 -8.10 -11.48
C ASN A 185 -3.27 -7.12 -12.60
N PRO A 186 -2.82 -7.31 -13.85
CA PRO A 186 -2.00 -8.41 -14.37
C PRO A 186 -0.64 -8.61 -13.66
N VAL A 187 -0.18 -9.86 -13.60
CA VAL A 187 1.13 -10.24 -13.06
C VAL A 187 2.20 -9.88 -14.08
N HIS A 188 3.15 -9.03 -13.67
CA HIS A 188 4.28 -8.68 -14.52
C HIS A 188 5.36 -9.76 -14.49
N THR A 189 5.89 -10.16 -15.64
CA THR A 189 6.98 -11.13 -15.78
C THR A 189 7.94 -10.68 -16.88
N ASN A 190 9.06 -11.40 -17.09
CA ASN A 190 9.98 -11.09 -18.18
C ASN A 190 9.37 -11.42 -19.55
N GLU A 191 8.36 -12.30 -19.57
CA GLU A 191 7.67 -12.80 -20.75
C GLU A 191 6.45 -11.94 -21.11
N GLY A 192 5.99 -11.09 -20.19
CA GLY A 192 4.86 -10.17 -20.38
C GLY A 192 3.98 -10.04 -19.14
N ASP A 193 2.85 -9.36 -19.34
CA ASP A 193 1.82 -9.17 -18.30
C ASP A 193 0.70 -10.20 -18.46
N PHE A 194 0.44 -10.98 -17.41
CA PHE A 194 -0.57 -12.04 -17.42
C PHE A 194 -1.74 -11.71 -16.50
N TYR A 195 -2.94 -11.57 -17.07
CA TYR A 195 -4.16 -11.35 -16.29
C TYR A 195 -4.64 -12.66 -15.66
N PHE A 196 -5.00 -12.61 -14.37
CA PHE A 196 -5.60 -13.73 -13.66
C PHE A 196 -6.98 -13.33 -13.14
N TYR A 197 -8.01 -14.05 -13.58
CA TYR A 197 -9.36 -13.87 -13.05
C TYR A 197 -9.46 -14.26 -11.57
N TYR A 198 -8.78 -15.34 -11.18
CA TYR A 198 -8.73 -15.81 -9.80
C TYR A 198 -7.46 -15.34 -9.09
N VAL A 199 -7.65 -14.48 -8.09
CA VAL A 199 -6.63 -14.16 -7.09
C VAL A 199 -6.97 -14.93 -5.81
N ASN A 200 -6.00 -15.69 -5.30
CA ASN A 200 -6.09 -16.40 -4.03
C ASN A 200 -6.17 -15.39 -2.87
N ASP A 201 -6.87 -15.75 -1.80
CA ASP A 201 -6.83 -14.94 -0.59
C ASP A 201 -5.40 -14.93 -0.04
N PHE A 202 -4.92 -13.78 0.44
CA PHE A 202 -3.57 -13.67 0.97
C PHE A 202 -3.48 -12.71 2.14
N SER A 203 -2.55 -13.01 3.06
CA SER A 203 -2.38 -12.25 4.30
C SER A 203 -1.25 -11.23 4.19
N LEU A 204 -1.45 -10.05 4.79
CA LEU A 204 -0.48 -8.97 4.92
C LEU A 204 -0.27 -8.60 6.40
N SER A 205 0.94 -8.22 6.77
CA SER A 205 1.33 -7.85 8.14
C SER A 205 2.34 -6.70 8.17
N MET A 206 2.04 -5.63 7.45
CA MET A 206 2.86 -4.41 7.43
C MET A 206 2.06 -3.23 7.96
N THR A 207 2.73 -2.25 8.57
CA THR A 207 2.09 -1.04 9.13
C THR A 207 1.36 -0.22 8.08
N ALA A 208 1.88 -0.17 6.85
CA ALA A 208 1.27 0.57 5.75
C ALA A 208 1.55 -0.12 4.43
N PHE A 209 0.55 -0.12 3.56
CA PHE A 209 0.66 -0.48 2.15
C PHE A 209 -0.35 0.30 1.35
N TYR A 210 -0.13 0.40 0.04
CA TYR A 210 -1.09 1.05 -0.83
C TYR A 210 -1.31 0.29 -2.12
N VAL A 211 -2.52 0.43 -2.66
CA VAL A 211 -2.94 -0.12 -3.94
C VAL A 211 -3.17 1.05 -4.89
N LYS A 212 -2.45 1.06 -6.01
CA LYS A 212 -2.82 1.88 -7.18
C LYS A 212 -3.66 1.03 -8.11
N ARG A 213 -4.85 1.53 -8.46
CA ARG A 213 -5.70 0.89 -9.46
C ARG A 213 -5.94 1.78 -10.67
N PHE A 214 -6.15 1.11 -11.78
CA PHE A 214 -6.64 1.64 -13.05
C PHE A 214 -7.90 0.84 -13.41
N ASN A 215 -9.00 1.52 -13.73
CA ASN A 215 -10.34 0.94 -13.85
C ASN A 215 -10.77 0.17 -12.58
N ASN A 216 -11.83 -0.65 -12.69
CA ASN A 216 -12.53 -1.29 -11.58
C ASN A 216 -11.76 -2.46 -10.97
N VAL A 217 -11.27 -2.25 -9.75
CA VAL A 217 -10.66 -3.30 -8.92
C VAL A 217 -11.33 -3.23 -7.56
N PHE A 218 -11.96 -4.32 -7.16
CA PHE A 218 -12.60 -4.50 -5.85
C PHE A 218 -11.88 -5.58 -5.05
N PHE A 219 -11.74 -5.37 -3.75
CA PHE A 219 -11.29 -6.39 -2.82
C PHE A 219 -11.82 -6.09 -1.41
N VAL A 220 -11.86 -7.13 -0.58
CA VAL A 220 -12.23 -7.03 0.84
C VAL A 220 -10.99 -7.21 1.68
N ILE A 221 -10.81 -6.33 2.67
CA ILE A 221 -9.81 -6.50 3.72
C ILE A 221 -10.52 -6.81 5.04
N ASP A 222 -10.09 -7.86 5.72
CA ASP A 222 -10.56 -8.24 7.06
C ASP A 222 -9.39 -8.66 7.95
N GLN A 223 -9.59 -8.64 9.28
CA GLN A 223 -8.65 -9.24 10.22
C GLN A 223 -8.56 -10.76 9.98
N GLU A 224 -7.35 -11.31 10.11
CA GLU A 224 -7.16 -12.77 10.09
C GLU A 224 -7.71 -13.39 11.38
N ASN A 225 -9.03 -13.56 11.44
CA ASN A 225 -9.73 -14.12 12.60
C ASN A 225 -9.81 -15.66 12.57
N SER A 226 -9.35 -16.32 11.50
CA SER A 226 -9.47 -17.77 11.35
C SER A 226 -8.22 -18.43 10.78
N SER A 227 -7.92 -19.63 11.29
CA SER A 227 -6.86 -20.52 10.80
C SER A 227 -7.04 -20.94 9.33
N ASN A 228 -8.22 -20.73 8.75
CA ASN A 228 -8.55 -21.16 7.39
C ASN A 228 -8.02 -20.23 6.30
N ARG A 229 -7.44 -19.07 6.67
CA ARG A 229 -6.86 -18.12 5.70
C ARG A 229 -5.32 -18.12 5.68
N VAL A 230 -4.71 -19.14 6.29
CA VAL A 230 -3.26 -19.34 6.26
C VAL A 230 -2.83 -19.84 4.89
N VAL A 231 -1.88 -19.16 4.26
CA VAL A 231 -1.34 -19.54 2.94
C VAL A 231 -0.69 -20.94 2.95
N ASN A 232 -0.03 -21.30 4.04
CA ASN A 232 0.62 -22.61 4.18
C ASN A 232 -0.40 -23.76 4.29
N GLY A 233 -0.32 -24.72 3.37
CA GLY A 233 -1.26 -25.83 3.22
C GLY A 233 -2.52 -25.47 2.42
N SER A 234 -2.67 -24.22 1.96
CA SER A 234 -3.82 -23.80 1.16
C SER A 234 -3.83 -24.43 -0.24
N TRP A 235 -4.94 -24.25 -0.97
CA TRP A 235 -5.08 -24.64 -2.36
C TRP A 235 -5.24 -23.41 -3.24
N THR A 236 -4.69 -23.44 -4.45
CA THR A 236 -5.06 -22.47 -5.48
C THR A 236 -6.57 -22.56 -5.76
N ARG A 237 -7.22 -21.40 -5.91
CA ARG A 237 -8.67 -21.30 -6.14
C ARG A 237 -9.09 -21.92 -7.47
N ASP A 238 -8.22 -21.82 -8.48
CA ASP A 238 -8.44 -22.47 -9.76
C ASP A 238 -7.14 -22.95 -10.43
N VAL A 239 -7.29 -23.67 -11.55
CA VAL A 239 -6.21 -24.12 -12.43
C VAL A 239 -5.46 -22.98 -13.12
N THR A 240 -6.11 -21.82 -13.24
CA THR A 240 -5.49 -20.55 -13.60
C THR A 240 -5.72 -19.54 -12.49
N SER A 241 -4.69 -19.26 -11.68
CA SER A 241 -4.78 -18.31 -10.57
C SER A 241 -3.42 -17.73 -10.18
N THR A 242 -3.45 -16.58 -9.50
CA THR A 242 -2.29 -16.00 -8.82
C THR A 242 -2.54 -15.89 -7.33
N GLY A 243 -1.49 -15.97 -6.53
CA GLY A 243 -1.57 -15.71 -5.10
C GLY A 243 -0.31 -15.02 -4.60
N PHE A 244 -0.29 -14.75 -3.30
CA PHE A 244 0.76 -13.95 -2.69
C PHE A 244 1.14 -14.50 -1.33
N TYR A 245 2.42 -14.42 -1.04
CA TYR A 245 2.99 -14.74 0.25
C TYR A 245 3.93 -13.62 0.67
N MET A 246 3.88 -13.22 1.95
CA MET A 246 4.92 -12.39 2.54
C MET A 246 5.52 -13.07 3.76
N LYS A 247 6.83 -12.89 3.95
CA LYS A 247 7.46 -13.10 5.24
C LYS A 247 7.75 -11.74 5.89
N PRO A 248 7.09 -11.38 7.01
CA PRO A 248 7.35 -10.12 7.68
C PRO A 248 8.71 -10.14 8.41
N LEU A 249 9.25 -8.95 8.62
CA LEU A 249 10.45 -8.71 9.43
C LEU A 249 10.34 -9.39 10.81
N GLY A 250 11.42 -10.05 11.24
CA GLY A 250 11.52 -10.70 12.55
C GLY A 250 10.92 -12.11 12.59
N SER A 251 10.20 -12.55 11.55
CA SER A 251 9.70 -13.93 11.47
C SER A 251 10.83 -14.92 11.18
N ALA A 252 10.75 -16.08 11.83
CA ALA A 252 11.66 -17.18 11.58
C ALA A 252 11.57 -17.67 10.12
N ASP A 253 12.69 -18.19 9.63
CA ASP A 253 12.72 -18.88 8.36
C ASP A 253 11.86 -20.14 8.45
N ASN A 254 10.92 -20.29 7.52
CA ASN A 254 10.03 -21.44 7.42
C ASN A 254 9.69 -21.71 5.96
N THR A 255 9.31 -22.95 5.66
CA THR A 255 8.79 -23.34 4.35
C THR A 255 7.28 -23.19 4.34
N THR A 256 6.78 -22.41 3.40
CA THR A 256 5.36 -22.30 3.08
C THR A 256 5.06 -23.10 1.82
N ILE A 257 4.03 -23.94 1.88
CA ILE A 257 3.61 -24.83 0.79
C ILE A 257 2.20 -24.42 0.36
N VAL A 258 1.97 -24.28 -0.94
CA VAL A 258 0.64 -24.08 -1.54
C VAL A 258 0.37 -25.24 -2.48
N ASN A 259 -0.75 -25.93 -2.28
CA ASN A 259 -1.21 -26.97 -3.19
C ASN A 259 -1.80 -26.34 -4.45
N ILE A 260 -1.48 -26.91 -5.60
CA ILE A 260 -1.90 -26.40 -6.90
C ILE A 260 -3.02 -27.28 -7.45
N LYS A 261 -4.18 -26.67 -7.66
CA LYS A 261 -5.25 -27.26 -8.45
C LYS A 261 -4.81 -27.32 -9.92
N ARG A 262 -4.97 -28.49 -10.54
CA ARG A 262 -4.51 -28.76 -11.91
C ARG A 262 -5.45 -29.72 -12.62
N ASP A 263 -5.66 -29.55 -13.92
CA ASP A 263 -6.18 -30.62 -14.79
C ASP A 263 -5.00 -31.28 -15.53
N THR A 264 -4.75 -32.56 -15.27
CA THR A 264 -3.66 -33.29 -15.91
C THR A 264 -3.87 -33.54 -17.41
N LYS A 265 -5.04 -33.18 -17.96
CA LYS A 265 -5.32 -33.24 -19.40
C LYS A 265 -4.78 -32.02 -20.15
N HIS A 266 -4.48 -30.93 -19.46
CA HIS A 266 -3.99 -29.70 -20.06
C HIS A 266 -2.55 -29.41 -19.62
N THR A 267 -1.78 -28.80 -20.51
CA THR A 267 -0.47 -28.24 -20.19
C THR A 267 -0.63 -26.79 -19.75
N GLY A 268 0.42 -26.25 -19.13
CA GLY A 268 0.41 -24.89 -18.63
C GLY A 268 1.76 -24.45 -18.14
N PHE A 269 1.80 -23.29 -17.50
CA PHE A 269 3.01 -22.73 -16.91
C PHE A 269 2.76 -22.29 -15.48
N SER A 270 3.85 -22.21 -14.72
CA SER A 270 3.85 -21.68 -13.36
C SER A 270 5.01 -20.71 -13.20
N GLY A 271 4.92 -19.81 -12.22
CA GLY A 271 6.00 -18.89 -11.94
C GLY A 271 5.86 -18.15 -10.63
N ALA A 272 6.91 -17.41 -10.30
CA ALA A 272 6.97 -16.60 -9.11
C ALA A 272 7.79 -15.33 -9.34
N ASN A 273 7.31 -14.23 -8.76
CA ASN A 273 8.02 -12.96 -8.64
C ASN A 273 8.49 -12.80 -7.19
N VAL A 274 9.77 -12.50 -6.99
CA VAL A 274 10.33 -12.22 -5.66
C VAL A 274 10.78 -10.77 -5.57
N VAL A 275 10.34 -10.08 -4.51
CA VAL A 275 10.74 -8.72 -4.13
C VAL A 275 11.03 -8.70 -2.64
N GLY A 276 11.97 -7.89 -2.17
CA GLY A 276 12.19 -7.71 -0.74
C GLY A 276 13.60 -7.27 -0.40
N ASN A 277 13.95 -7.39 0.87
CA ASN A 277 15.28 -7.10 1.36
C ASN A 277 15.64 -8.07 2.48
N LEU A 278 16.72 -8.81 2.30
CA LEU A 278 17.27 -9.70 3.32
C LEU A 278 18.66 -9.23 3.76
N PRO A 279 19.10 -9.58 4.98
CA PRO A 279 20.48 -9.36 5.40
C PRO A 279 21.49 -9.98 4.45
N ASN A 280 22.75 -9.53 4.51
CA ASN A 280 23.83 -10.12 3.72
C ASN A 280 23.91 -11.64 3.94
N GLY A 281 23.99 -12.40 2.83
CA GLY A 281 23.95 -13.86 2.85
C GLY A 281 22.54 -14.46 3.01
N GLY A 282 21.50 -13.61 3.03
CA GLY A 282 20.11 -13.98 2.97
C GLY A 282 19.66 -14.34 1.55
N SER A 283 18.79 -15.35 1.44
CA SER A 283 18.20 -15.74 0.16
C SER A 283 16.79 -16.30 0.33
N VAL A 284 16.03 -16.26 -0.76
CA VAL A 284 14.70 -16.86 -0.89
C VAL A 284 14.77 -17.95 -1.94
N THR A 285 14.27 -19.12 -1.60
CA THR A 285 14.11 -20.24 -2.52
C THR A 285 12.63 -20.40 -2.84
N VAL A 286 12.30 -20.31 -4.13
CA VAL A 286 10.98 -20.63 -4.67
C VAL A 286 11.07 -21.90 -5.50
N GLY A 287 10.04 -22.73 -5.44
CA GLY A 287 10.05 -24.00 -6.17
C GLY A 287 8.68 -24.56 -6.47
N PHE A 288 8.65 -25.43 -7.48
CA PHE A 288 7.49 -26.16 -7.96
C PHE A 288 7.83 -27.65 -7.96
N TYR A 289 6.99 -28.45 -7.32
CA TYR A 289 7.28 -29.83 -6.95
C TYR A 289 6.15 -30.78 -7.35
N GLY A 290 6.52 -31.91 -7.95
CA GLY A 290 5.61 -32.94 -8.43
C GLY A 290 6.04 -34.36 -8.09
N ASP A 291 5.58 -35.31 -8.91
CA ASP A 291 5.91 -36.74 -8.78
C ASP A 291 7.35 -37.00 -9.24
N GLY A 292 8.33 -36.72 -8.37
CA GLY A 292 9.75 -36.88 -8.67
C GLY A 292 10.35 -35.75 -9.51
N THR A 293 9.55 -34.78 -9.94
CA THR A 293 10.00 -33.54 -10.56
C THR A 293 10.17 -32.44 -9.51
N LYS A 294 11.19 -31.61 -9.73
CA LYS A 294 11.53 -30.50 -8.84
C LYS A 294 12.18 -29.40 -9.67
N TYR A 295 11.54 -28.24 -9.67
CA TYR A 295 12.07 -27.01 -10.27
C TYR A 295 12.24 -26.00 -9.15
N GLU A 296 13.43 -25.44 -8.99
CA GLU A 296 13.70 -24.45 -7.95
C GLU A 296 14.59 -23.32 -8.45
N ARG A 297 14.41 -22.16 -7.84
CA ARG A 297 15.31 -21.04 -7.98
C ARG A 297 15.54 -20.39 -6.61
N THR A 298 16.82 -20.18 -6.31
CA THR A 298 17.23 -19.38 -5.15
C THR A 298 17.71 -18.03 -5.63
N VAL A 299 17.23 -16.96 -4.98
CA VAL A 299 17.57 -15.57 -5.31
C VAL A 299 17.84 -14.80 -4.02
N THR A 300 18.70 -13.79 -4.10
CA THR A 300 18.75 -12.76 -3.06
C THR A 300 17.71 -11.69 -3.43
N PRO A 301 16.65 -11.49 -2.61
CA PRO A 301 15.64 -10.48 -2.89
C PRO A 301 16.26 -9.08 -2.96
N ASN A 302 15.69 -8.24 -3.80
CA ASN A 302 16.02 -6.82 -3.88
C ASN A 302 14.72 -6.01 -4.09
N THR A 303 14.86 -4.69 -4.23
CA THR A 303 13.71 -3.76 -4.33
C THR A 303 12.90 -3.91 -5.62
N SER A 304 13.38 -4.66 -6.62
CA SER A 304 12.72 -4.88 -7.90
C SER A 304 12.37 -6.37 -8.11
N ILE A 305 11.35 -6.62 -8.93
CA ILE A 305 10.85 -7.96 -9.25
C ILE A 305 11.96 -8.81 -9.87
N THR A 306 12.25 -9.93 -9.22
CA THR A 306 12.96 -11.05 -9.84
C THR A 306 11.94 -12.09 -10.29
N SER A 307 11.63 -12.09 -11.58
CA SER A 307 10.69 -13.04 -12.20
C SER A 307 11.36 -14.39 -12.51
N TRP A 308 10.59 -15.47 -12.34
CA TRP A 308 10.95 -16.81 -12.75
C TRP A 308 9.72 -17.60 -13.19
N THR A 309 9.82 -18.28 -14.34
CA THR A 309 8.76 -19.09 -14.93
C THR A 309 9.26 -20.49 -15.28
N ILE A 310 8.35 -21.46 -15.28
CA ILE A 310 8.57 -22.82 -15.79
C ILE A 310 7.40 -23.23 -16.69
N PRO A 311 7.63 -24.02 -17.75
CA PRO A 311 6.58 -24.45 -18.68
C PRO A 311 5.81 -25.68 -18.17
N TYR A 312 5.56 -25.77 -16.86
CA TYR A 312 4.89 -26.90 -16.21
C TYR A 312 3.94 -26.43 -15.10
N ILE A 313 2.89 -27.21 -14.85
CA ILE A 313 2.02 -27.09 -13.68
C ILE A 313 2.32 -28.26 -12.74
N GLU A 314 2.93 -27.94 -11.60
CA GLU A 314 3.29 -28.93 -10.59
C GLU A 314 2.22 -29.11 -9.51
N ARG A 315 2.43 -30.04 -8.57
CA ARG A 315 1.46 -30.31 -7.49
C ARG A 315 1.50 -29.25 -6.39
N THR A 316 2.67 -28.74 -6.08
CA THR A 316 2.84 -27.74 -5.03
C THR A 316 3.81 -26.65 -5.44
N PHE A 317 3.49 -25.42 -5.05
CA PHE A 317 4.42 -24.31 -4.95
C PHE A 317 4.99 -24.28 -3.54
N GLN A 318 6.29 -24.01 -3.40
CA GLN A 318 6.93 -23.82 -2.10
C GLN A 318 7.80 -22.57 -2.10
N VAL A 319 7.84 -21.90 -0.96
CA VAL A 319 8.72 -20.77 -0.70
C VAL A 319 9.35 -20.90 0.68
N SER A 320 10.66 -20.65 0.74
CA SER A 320 11.43 -20.64 1.99
C SER A 320 12.52 -19.58 1.92
N SER A 321 13.14 -19.28 3.06
CA SER A 321 14.32 -18.40 3.12
C SER A 321 15.43 -19.00 3.97
N THR A 322 16.65 -18.55 3.70
CA THR A 322 17.82 -18.80 4.55
C THR A 322 18.36 -17.46 5.03
N ASN A 323 18.74 -17.36 6.31
CA ASN A 323 19.22 -16.14 6.96
C ASN A 323 18.27 -14.94 6.78
N GLY A 324 16.96 -15.21 6.78
CA GLY A 324 15.99 -14.19 6.44
C GLY A 324 15.39 -13.45 7.64
N LYS A 325 15.68 -13.85 8.88
CA LYS A 325 14.96 -13.36 10.08
C LYS A 325 14.91 -11.83 10.19
N ASP A 326 16.04 -11.16 9.94
CA ASP A 326 16.16 -9.70 10.06
C ASP A 326 15.84 -8.97 8.75
N GLY A 327 15.08 -9.62 7.86
CA GLY A 327 14.59 -9.04 6.61
C GLY A 327 13.15 -9.45 6.33
N GLU A 328 12.63 -8.92 5.24
CA GLU A 328 11.29 -9.21 4.75
C GLU A 328 11.31 -9.44 3.24
N TYR A 329 10.40 -10.28 2.77
CA TYR A 329 10.25 -10.53 1.34
C TYR A 329 8.82 -10.91 0.98
N TYR A 330 8.56 -10.77 -0.30
CA TYR A 330 7.27 -10.85 -0.92
C TYR A 330 7.39 -11.75 -2.15
N VAL A 331 6.50 -12.73 -2.25
CA VAL A 331 6.44 -13.65 -3.38
C VAL A 331 5.03 -13.69 -3.94
N GLN A 332 4.88 -13.23 -5.17
CA GLN A 332 3.67 -13.45 -5.95
C GLN A 332 3.88 -14.70 -6.81
N TYR A 333 3.09 -15.74 -6.58
CA TYR A 333 3.11 -16.97 -7.37
C TYR A 333 1.92 -17.02 -8.33
N PHE A 334 2.06 -17.76 -9.42
CA PHE A 334 0.99 -17.93 -10.39
C PHE A 334 1.08 -19.27 -11.10
N VAL A 335 -0.08 -19.74 -11.52
CA VAL A 335 -0.29 -20.95 -12.33
C VAL A 335 -1.32 -20.63 -13.40
N SER A 336 -1.07 -21.04 -14.65
CA SER A 336 -2.04 -20.91 -15.74
C SER A 336 -2.02 -22.13 -16.63
N GLU A 337 -3.19 -22.70 -16.88
CA GLU A 337 -3.38 -23.59 -18.02
C GLU A 337 -3.23 -22.81 -19.34
N GLY A 338 -2.73 -23.49 -20.37
CA GLY A 338 -2.49 -22.92 -21.69
C GLY A 338 -1.05 -22.49 -21.97
N SER A 339 -0.86 -21.80 -23.09
CA SER A 339 0.47 -21.41 -23.58
C SER A 339 1.00 -20.17 -22.86
N LEU A 340 2.31 -20.14 -22.61
CA LEU A 340 3.04 -18.95 -22.17
C LEU A 340 3.02 -17.85 -23.25
N ASN A 341 2.92 -18.24 -24.52
CA ASN A 341 2.89 -17.31 -25.65
C ASN A 341 1.48 -16.78 -25.87
N GLY A 342 1.21 -15.58 -25.34
CA GLY A 342 0.33 -14.59 -25.97
C GLY A 342 -1.12 -15.01 -26.19
N SER A 343 -1.90 -15.11 -25.13
CA SER A 343 -3.26 -14.61 -25.18
C SER A 343 -3.69 -14.21 -23.79
N ILE A 344 -4.47 -13.13 -23.68
CA ILE A 344 -5.34 -12.95 -22.52
C ILE A 344 -6.13 -14.24 -22.44
N VAL A 345 -5.77 -15.14 -21.53
CA VAL A 345 -6.53 -16.36 -21.32
C VAL A 345 -7.82 -15.92 -20.65
N THR A 346 -8.80 -15.53 -21.46
CA THR A 346 -10.21 -15.54 -21.10
C THR A 346 -10.61 -17.01 -21.01
N THR A 347 -10.17 -17.72 -19.97
CA THR A 347 -10.88 -18.90 -19.52
C THR A 347 -12.23 -18.41 -19.03
N THR A 348 -13.23 -18.54 -19.89
CA THR A 348 -14.64 -18.42 -19.55
C THR A 348 -15.04 -19.61 -18.68
N SER A 349 -14.53 -19.69 -17.45
CA SER A 349 -15.30 -20.36 -16.40
C SER A 349 -16.36 -19.34 -15.98
N PRO A 350 -17.67 -19.66 -16.01
CA PRO A 350 -18.70 -18.71 -15.61
C PRO A 350 -18.43 -18.24 -14.17
N PRO A 351 -18.67 -16.95 -13.85
CA PRO A 351 -18.44 -16.44 -12.51
C PRO A 351 -19.17 -17.32 -11.50
N PRO A 352 -18.51 -17.79 -10.42
CA PRO A 352 -19.25 -18.21 -9.24
C PRO A 352 -20.12 -17.03 -8.83
N SER A 353 -21.41 -17.27 -8.65
CA SER A 353 -22.35 -16.30 -8.11
C SER A 353 -21.95 -16.01 -6.67
N THR A 354 -21.02 -15.10 -6.45
CA THR A 354 -20.78 -14.52 -5.14
C THR A 354 -21.99 -13.67 -4.81
N THR A 355 -22.91 -14.24 -4.03
CA THR A 355 -23.91 -13.48 -3.31
C THR A 355 -23.15 -12.61 -2.31
N SER A 356 -22.65 -11.45 -2.73
CA SER A 356 -22.11 -10.47 -1.81
C SER A 356 -23.27 -10.02 -0.92
N LYS A 357 -23.17 -10.28 0.39
CA LYS A 357 -24.17 -9.83 1.37
C LYS A 357 -24.11 -8.32 1.64
N PHE A 358 -23.52 -7.52 0.74
CA PHE A 358 -23.60 -6.06 0.80
C PHE A 358 -24.85 -5.59 0.08
N ARG A 359 -26.00 -5.69 0.76
CA ARG A 359 -27.20 -4.91 0.42
C ARG A 359 -26.99 -3.50 0.97
N ILE A 360 -26.43 -2.60 0.17
CA ILE A 360 -26.44 -1.18 0.49
C ILE A 360 -27.75 -0.61 -0.02
N GLU A 361 -28.61 -0.19 0.91
CA GLU A 361 -29.76 0.65 0.61
C GLU A 361 -29.26 1.92 -0.08
N ALA A 362 -29.70 2.15 -1.32
CA ALA A 362 -29.50 3.39 -2.02
C ALA A 362 -30.18 4.51 -1.21
N THR A 363 -29.41 5.15 -0.32
CA THR A 363 -29.88 6.36 0.34
C THR A 363 -29.77 7.50 -0.67
N THR A 364 -30.92 8.14 -0.85
CA THR A 364 -31.23 9.17 -1.82
C THR A 364 -30.21 10.30 -1.85
N THR A 365 -29.89 10.68 -3.07
CA THR A 365 -29.05 11.79 -3.52
C THR A 365 -29.29 13.08 -2.73
N SER A 366 -28.42 13.43 -1.79
CA SER A 366 -28.26 14.83 -1.39
C SER A 366 -27.43 15.53 -2.47
N LYS A 367 -28.09 16.37 -3.27
CA LYS A 367 -27.47 17.28 -4.24
C LYS A 367 -26.50 18.21 -3.49
N PHE A 368 -25.24 17.82 -3.35
CA PHE A 368 -24.17 18.79 -3.07
C PHE A 368 -23.94 19.57 -4.35
N ARG A 369 -24.63 20.71 -4.45
CA ARG A 369 -24.37 21.76 -5.43
C ARG A 369 -23.02 22.37 -5.08
N ILE A 370 -21.96 21.92 -5.75
CA ILE A 370 -20.69 22.65 -5.74
C ILE A 370 -20.92 23.91 -6.57
N GLU A 371 -21.07 25.05 -5.90
CA GLU A 371 -20.98 26.35 -6.54
C GLU A 371 -19.55 26.51 -7.06
N ALA A 372 -19.36 26.31 -8.36
CA ALA A 372 -18.17 26.73 -9.06
C ALA A 372 -18.12 28.26 -9.00
N THR A 373 -17.46 28.80 -7.97
CA THR A 373 -17.13 30.22 -7.92
C THR A 373 -15.96 30.46 -8.87
N THR A 374 -16.27 30.74 -10.13
CA THR A 374 -15.31 31.27 -11.08
C THR A 374 -14.96 32.71 -10.68
N ARG A 375 -13.93 32.91 -9.84
CA ARG A 375 -13.25 34.21 -9.74
C ARG A 375 -12.03 34.23 -10.66
N SER A 376 -12.36 34.61 -11.89
CA SER A 376 -11.65 35.56 -12.76
C SER A 376 -10.21 35.92 -12.41
N THR A 377 -9.37 35.70 -13.41
CA THR A 377 -8.14 36.41 -13.74
C THR A 377 -8.09 37.86 -13.22
N GLY A 378 -7.22 38.10 -12.24
CA GLY A 378 -6.86 39.42 -11.74
C GLY A 378 -5.37 39.47 -11.42
N LEU A 379 -4.59 39.93 -12.40
CA LEU A 379 -3.21 40.42 -12.37
C LEU A 379 -2.54 40.56 -10.97
N VAL A 380 -1.46 39.78 -10.76
CA VAL A 380 -0.25 40.30 -10.08
C VAL A 380 0.95 39.97 -10.97
N ARG A 381 1.39 41.00 -11.69
CA ARG A 381 2.73 41.12 -12.28
C ARG A 381 3.76 41.33 -11.17
N PHE A 382 5.03 41.07 -11.52
CA PHE A 382 6.27 41.19 -10.73
C PHE A 382 6.50 40.01 -9.78
N VAL A 383 7.50 39.13 -9.98
CA VAL A 383 8.92 39.44 -10.16
C VAL A 383 9.58 38.41 -11.09
N LEU A 384 9.82 38.79 -12.34
CA LEU A 384 10.77 38.11 -13.22
C LEU A 384 11.43 39.16 -14.12
N SER A 385 12.38 39.92 -13.56
CA SER A 385 13.50 40.56 -14.29
C SER A 385 14.25 41.58 -13.42
N MET A 386 14.89 41.13 -12.34
CA MET A 386 16.04 41.87 -11.77
C MET A 386 17.36 41.16 -12.07
N ALA A 387 17.42 40.49 -13.24
CA ALA A 387 18.64 39.91 -13.81
C ALA A 387 19.20 40.73 -14.98
N THR A 388 18.64 41.90 -15.31
CA THR A 388 19.16 42.78 -16.37
C THR A 388 19.12 44.26 -15.99
N LEU A 389 19.47 44.58 -14.75
CA LEU A 389 20.31 45.76 -14.49
C LEU A 389 21.70 45.26 -14.08
N MET A 390 22.38 44.70 -15.08
CA MET A 390 23.83 44.68 -15.09
C MET A 390 24.37 46.11 -14.99
N MET A 391 25.50 46.24 -14.33
CA MET A 391 26.59 47.12 -14.75
C MET A 391 26.34 48.63 -14.82
N PHE A 392 25.47 49.19 -13.97
CA PHE A 392 25.63 50.60 -13.62
C PHE A 392 25.54 50.77 -12.10
N TRP A 393 26.70 51.11 -11.53
CA TRP A 393 26.96 51.55 -10.15
C TRP A 393 27.12 50.47 -9.06
N LEU A 394 28.24 49.73 -9.11
CA LEU A 394 29.39 49.86 -8.18
C LEU A 394 30.47 48.83 -8.55
#